data_AF-A0A8S3DVS8-F1
#
_entry.id   AF-A0A8S3DVS8-F1
#
_cell.length_a   1.000
_cell.length_b   1.000
_cell.length_c   1.000
_cell.angle_alpha   90.00
_cell.angle_beta   90.00
_cell.angle_gamma   90.00
#
_symmetry.space_group_name_H-M   'P 1'
#
loop_
_entity.id
_entity.type
_entity.pdbx_description
1 polymer ?
#
loop_
_entity_poly.entity_id
_entity_poly.type
_entity_poly.pdbx_seq_one_letter_code
_entity_poly.pdbx_strand_id
1 'polypeptide(L)'
;QGNSFFGKGGRHNKRSQLKYIFRLFRSLLSIKDERVQIDLCDQGIIPSITGYLRHMGQQKSINLDYVDLDIICDGLFILSCLCELDVHRKEIFGTEGIETLIQLLVIESHCVCGGLGYHRLLVAAIDCVWCCVVGSVINEDEFIQKQGIFALLDLIEANPKSLQNIILGCVLDLSENSKCLHFIMTWQGQKQQQFTHLLCELWRDEEREIHVSRTEKGVIHDHSKPLMGVLQQSVQITPLARFELSRSVLDLIDNMRSKIYGFFCKLGFSELPGLHEEDSVTLCIIENFLDFKMGEMWQEIVTELDMEGVKLVAPDGEAVDTILRATEERGLAVAATQNYILEQYNKQDLQFEKAFYDDLVRNHLFKEKRLEQWKTYLARTSKYPLLM
;
A
#
# COMPACT_ATOMS: atom_id res chain seq x y z
N GLN A 1 -12.89 50.32 -18.49
CA GLN A 1 -12.32 50.67 -17.17
C GLN A 1 -13.06 49.88 -16.12
N GLY A 2 -12.35 49.03 -15.38
CA GLY A 2 -12.86 48.28 -14.23
C GLY A 2 -11.70 48.09 -13.28
N ASN A 3 -11.74 48.80 -12.16
CA ASN A 3 -10.62 48.96 -11.23
C ASN A 3 -10.52 47.75 -10.28
N SER A 4 -9.39 47.05 -10.33
CA SER A 4 -8.82 46.40 -9.15
C SER A 4 -7.30 46.53 -9.24
N PHE A 5 -6.77 47.57 -8.58
CA PHE A 5 -5.38 47.99 -8.69
C PHE A 5 -4.39 47.16 -7.83
N PHE A 6 -4.85 46.11 -7.13
CA PHE A 6 -3.97 45.26 -6.29
C PHE A 6 -4.30 43.75 -6.24
N GLY A 7 -5.14 43.22 -7.13
CA GLY A 7 -5.44 41.78 -7.18
C GLY A 7 -4.91 41.13 -8.46
N LYS A 8 -3.82 40.35 -8.40
CA LYS A 8 -3.46 39.42 -9.49
C LYS A 8 -4.51 38.29 -9.52
N GLY A 9 -5.60 38.52 -10.23
CA GLY A 9 -6.71 37.56 -10.34
C GLY A 9 -7.93 38.22 -10.95
N GLY A 10 -7.88 38.48 -12.26
CA GLY A 10 -8.94 39.19 -12.98
C GLY A 10 -10.29 38.49 -12.88
N ARG A 11 -11.24 39.10 -12.17
CA ARG A 11 -12.66 38.98 -12.51
C ARG A 11 -12.78 39.33 -14.01
N HIS A 12 -13.52 38.52 -14.78
CA HIS A 12 -13.75 38.58 -16.25
C HIS A 12 -12.91 37.68 -17.18
N ASN A 13 -12.12 36.73 -16.68
CA ASN A 13 -11.48 35.70 -17.54
C ASN A 13 -12.30 34.39 -17.56
N LYS A 14 -12.40 33.72 -18.72
CA LYS A 14 -13.14 32.44 -18.89
C LYS A 14 -12.72 31.38 -17.86
N ARG A 15 -11.42 31.34 -17.54
CA ARG A 15 -10.85 30.42 -16.53
C ARG A 15 -11.39 30.69 -15.12
N SER A 16 -11.54 31.96 -14.73
CA SER A 16 -12.10 32.32 -13.44
C SER A 16 -13.58 31.97 -13.34
N GLN A 17 -14.35 32.17 -14.42
CA GLN A 17 -15.76 31.76 -14.48
C GLN A 17 -15.91 30.25 -14.35
N LEU A 18 -15.11 29.47 -15.08
CA LEU A 18 -15.12 28.01 -14.99
C LEU A 18 -14.82 27.52 -13.56
N LYS A 19 -13.84 28.12 -12.90
CA LYS A 19 -13.55 27.86 -11.48
C LYS A 19 -14.76 28.07 -10.58
N TYR A 20 -15.53 29.16 -10.78
CA TYR A 20 -16.75 29.39 -10.00
C TYR A 20 -17.84 28.37 -10.31
N ILE A 21 -17.99 27.95 -11.57
CA ILE A 21 -18.97 26.94 -11.97
C ILE A 21 -18.66 25.59 -11.32
N PHE A 22 -17.42 25.10 -11.38
CA PHE A 22 -17.06 23.84 -10.75
C PHE A 22 -17.17 23.88 -9.23
N ARG A 23 -16.84 25.02 -8.59
CA ARG A 23 -17.11 25.19 -7.16
C ARG A 23 -18.60 25.13 -6.82
N LEU A 24 -19.46 25.69 -7.67
CA LEU A 24 -20.90 25.62 -7.51
C LEU A 24 -21.40 24.17 -7.66
N PHE A 25 -20.98 23.45 -8.69
CA PHE A 25 -21.32 22.03 -8.85
C PHE A 25 -20.83 21.19 -7.67
N ARG A 26 -19.60 21.39 -7.21
CA ARG A 26 -19.07 20.75 -6.00
C ARG A 26 -19.98 21.02 -4.79
N SER A 27 -20.43 22.25 -4.59
CA SER A 27 -21.32 22.60 -3.49
C SER A 27 -22.72 21.96 -3.60
N LEU A 28 -23.26 21.86 -4.83
CA LEU A 28 -24.54 21.22 -5.09
C LEU A 28 -24.46 19.71 -4.82
N LEU A 29 -23.39 19.05 -5.28
CA LEU A 29 -23.18 17.61 -5.06
C LEU A 29 -22.91 17.27 -3.60
N SER A 30 -22.34 18.19 -2.82
CA SER A 30 -22.13 18.02 -1.38
C SER A 30 -23.44 17.86 -0.59
N ILE A 31 -24.58 18.26 -1.15
CA ILE A 31 -25.91 18.09 -0.53
C ILE A 31 -26.39 16.63 -0.63
N LYS A 32 -25.80 15.83 -1.54
CA LYS A 32 -26.16 14.43 -1.81
C LYS A 32 -27.64 14.22 -2.20
N ASP A 33 -28.24 15.20 -2.89
CA ASP A 33 -29.58 15.04 -3.48
C ASP A 33 -29.48 14.30 -4.82
N GLU A 34 -30.03 13.08 -4.86
CA GLU A 34 -30.00 12.22 -6.06
C GLU A 34 -30.64 12.87 -7.29
N ARG A 35 -31.67 13.72 -7.11
CA ARG A 35 -32.36 14.35 -8.24
C ARG A 35 -31.44 15.32 -8.99
N VAL A 36 -30.61 16.04 -8.24
CA VAL A 36 -29.62 16.97 -8.81
C VAL A 36 -28.54 16.18 -9.54
N GLN A 37 -28.11 15.04 -8.99
CA GLN A 37 -27.13 14.18 -9.65
C GLN A 37 -27.66 13.62 -10.98
N ILE A 38 -28.89 13.10 -10.98
CA ILE A 38 -29.54 12.56 -12.18
C ILE A 38 -29.68 13.64 -13.24
N ASP A 39 -30.21 14.83 -12.91
CA ASP A 39 -30.36 15.92 -13.88
C ASP A 39 -29.00 16.36 -14.45
N LEU A 40 -27.97 16.51 -13.62
CA LEU A 40 -26.63 16.85 -14.10
C LEU A 40 -26.05 15.77 -15.03
N CYS A 41 -26.26 14.49 -14.71
CA CYS A 41 -25.85 13.37 -15.56
C CYS A 41 -26.59 13.38 -16.91
N ASP A 42 -27.90 13.59 -16.91
CA ASP A 42 -28.73 13.65 -18.12
C ASP A 42 -28.33 14.81 -19.03
N GLN A 43 -27.86 15.93 -18.47
CA GLN A 43 -27.30 17.05 -19.22
C GLN A 43 -25.88 16.78 -19.78
N GLY A 44 -25.32 15.58 -19.58
CA GLY A 44 -24.03 15.20 -20.14
C GLY A 44 -22.83 15.84 -19.45
N ILE A 45 -22.92 16.09 -18.13
CA ILE A 45 -21.82 16.71 -17.39
C ILE A 45 -20.56 15.82 -17.34
N ILE A 46 -20.72 14.50 -17.25
CA ILE A 46 -19.61 13.54 -17.16
C ILE A 46 -18.72 13.63 -18.42
N PRO A 47 -19.23 13.41 -19.65
CA PRO A 47 -18.42 13.57 -20.86
C PRO A 47 -17.83 14.98 -21.02
N SER A 48 -18.57 16.01 -20.60
CA SER A 48 -18.13 17.41 -20.72
C SER A 48 -16.91 17.70 -19.83
N ILE A 49 -16.92 17.25 -18.58
CA ILE A 49 -15.79 17.42 -17.66
C ILE A 49 -14.62 16.53 -18.09
N THR A 50 -14.87 15.27 -18.45
CA THR A 50 -13.84 14.36 -18.94
C THR A 50 -13.11 14.93 -20.17
N GLY A 51 -13.86 15.43 -21.16
CA GLY A 51 -13.28 16.06 -22.35
C GLY A 51 -12.47 17.32 -22.02
N TYR A 52 -12.91 18.11 -21.05
CA TYR A 52 -12.15 19.28 -20.59
C TYR A 52 -10.81 18.87 -19.92
N LEU A 53 -10.85 17.88 -19.02
CA LEU A 53 -9.65 17.38 -18.34
C LEU A 53 -8.65 16.78 -19.32
N ARG A 54 -9.12 16.03 -20.33
CA ARG A 54 -8.27 15.49 -21.40
C ARG A 54 -7.52 16.59 -22.14
N HIS A 55 -8.23 17.64 -22.56
CA HIS A 55 -7.64 18.77 -23.26
C HIS A 55 -6.59 19.49 -22.39
N MET A 56 -6.82 19.58 -21.09
CA MET A 56 -5.85 20.16 -20.15
C MET A 56 -4.60 19.27 -20.00
N GLY A 57 -4.77 17.96 -19.88
CA GLY A 57 -3.66 16.99 -19.80
C GLY A 57 -2.78 16.98 -21.05
N GLN A 58 -3.39 17.13 -22.23
CA GLN A 58 -2.66 17.20 -23.50
C GLN A 58 -1.88 18.51 -23.70
N GLN A 59 -2.34 19.63 -23.13
CA GLN A 59 -1.79 20.96 -23.43
C GLN A 59 -0.68 21.43 -22.48
N LYS A 60 -0.52 20.82 -21.29
CA LYS A 60 0.34 21.38 -20.25
C LYS A 60 1.01 20.31 -19.39
N SER A 61 2.16 19.80 -19.82
CA SER A 61 3.00 18.97 -18.95
C SER A 61 3.95 19.76 -18.04
N ILE A 62 4.04 21.11 -18.11
CA ILE A 62 5.14 21.83 -17.39
C ILE A 62 4.71 23.09 -16.61
N ASN A 63 3.51 23.67 -16.76
CA ASN A 63 3.11 24.86 -15.99
C ASN A 63 1.61 24.91 -15.66
N LEU A 64 1.17 24.08 -14.70
CA LEU A 64 -0.13 24.23 -14.06
C LEU A 64 -0.05 25.36 -13.02
N ASP A 65 -0.99 26.32 -13.07
CA ASP A 65 -1.13 27.32 -12.02
C ASP A 65 -2.15 26.87 -10.95
N TYR A 66 -2.20 27.57 -9.81
CA TYR A 66 -3.17 27.26 -8.73
C TYR A 66 -4.64 27.27 -9.19
N VAL A 67 -4.97 28.01 -10.26
CA VAL A 67 -6.34 28.06 -10.78
C VAL A 67 -6.64 26.80 -11.59
N ASP A 68 -5.70 26.34 -12.42
CA ASP A 68 -5.82 25.08 -13.15
C ASP A 68 -5.92 23.90 -12.18
N LEU A 69 -5.07 23.85 -11.14
CA LEU A 69 -5.12 22.79 -10.14
C LEU A 69 -6.46 22.74 -9.40
N ASP A 70 -7.01 23.88 -9.00
CA ASP A 70 -8.34 23.93 -8.36
C ASP A 70 -9.44 23.43 -9.31
N ILE A 71 -9.41 23.83 -10.58
CA ILE A 71 -10.38 23.41 -11.59
C ILE A 71 -10.30 21.90 -11.83
N ILE A 72 -9.09 21.35 -11.95
CA ILE A 72 -8.88 19.91 -12.13
C ILE A 72 -9.36 19.14 -10.90
N CYS A 73 -8.97 19.56 -9.69
CA CYS A 73 -9.40 18.91 -8.45
C CYS A 73 -10.92 18.93 -8.28
N ASP A 74 -11.56 20.08 -8.54
CA ASP A 74 -13.01 20.20 -8.42
C ASP A 74 -13.71 19.36 -9.52
N GLY A 75 -13.15 19.29 -10.73
CA GLY A 75 -13.64 18.44 -11.82
C GLY A 75 -13.56 16.95 -11.50
N LEU A 76 -12.42 16.48 -11.00
CA LEU A 76 -12.23 15.10 -10.55
C LEU A 76 -13.20 14.75 -9.42
N PHE A 77 -13.36 15.65 -8.43
CA PHE A 77 -14.32 15.44 -7.35
C PHE A 77 -15.77 15.34 -7.84
N ILE A 78 -16.18 16.19 -8.78
CA ILE A 78 -17.52 16.11 -9.38
C ILE A 78 -17.72 14.76 -10.06
N LEU A 79 -16.72 14.29 -10.82
CA LEU A 79 -16.77 12.97 -11.45
C LEU A 79 -16.85 11.84 -10.41
N SER A 80 -16.05 11.89 -9.35
CA SER A 80 -16.12 10.92 -8.25
C SER A 80 -17.53 10.84 -7.68
N CYS A 81 -18.11 11.97 -7.27
CA CYS A 81 -19.44 12.00 -6.64
C CYS A 81 -20.56 11.56 -7.58
N LEU A 82 -20.45 11.81 -8.88
CA LEU A 82 -21.46 11.41 -9.85
C LEU A 82 -21.39 9.92 -10.16
N CYS A 83 -20.18 9.36 -10.27
CA CYS A 83 -19.96 7.95 -10.61
C CYS A 83 -19.99 7.02 -9.39
N GLU A 84 -19.91 7.55 -8.18
CA GLU A 84 -19.98 6.78 -6.93
C GLU A 84 -21.18 5.82 -6.93
N LEU A 85 -20.90 4.52 -6.78
CA LEU A 85 -21.88 3.41 -6.71
C LEU A 85 -22.82 3.20 -7.93
N ASP A 86 -22.69 3.95 -9.03
CA ASP A 86 -23.53 3.79 -10.23
C ASP A 86 -22.72 3.28 -11.43
N VAL A 87 -22.96 2.02 -11.81
CA VAL A 87 -22.22 1.34 -12.89
C VAL A 87 -22.42 2.01 -14.25
N HIS A 88 -23.62 2.50 -14.57
CA HIS A 88 -23.90 3.12 -15.86
C HIS A 88 -23.14 4.45 -16.01
N ARG A 89 -23.06 5.24 -14.94
CA ARG A 89 -22.28 6.49 -14.94
C ARG A 89 -20.78 6.23 -15.06
N LYS A 90 -20.27 5.15 -14.46
CA LYS A 90 -18.89 4.67 -14.66
C LYS A 90 -18.66 4.32 -16.13
N GLU A 91 -19.57 3.60 -16.78
CA GLU A 91 -19.43 3.28 -18.21
C GLU A 91 -19.40 4.54 -19.10
N ILE A 92 -20.19 5.58 -18.77
CA ILE A 92 -20.15 6.87 -19.48
C ILE A 92 -18.79 7.56 -19.31
N PHE A 93 -18.14 7.43 -18.15
CA PHE A 93 -16.80 7.98 -17.92
C PHE A 93 -15.78 7.40 -18.91
N GLY A 94 -15.85 6.09 -19.13
CA GLY A 94 -15.24 5.37 -20.25
C GLY A 94 -13.72 5.54 -20.41
N THR A 95 -13.21 5.08 -21.56
CA THR A 95 -11.78 5.05 -21.90
C THR A 95 -11.11 6.42 -21.84
N GLU A 96 -11.81 7.47 -22.27
CA GLU A 96 -11.31 8.84 -22.31
C GLU A 96 -10.99 9.39 -20.91
N GLY A 97 -11.86 9.08 -19.94
CA GLY A 97 -11.64 9.43 -18.54
C GLY A 97 -10.46 8.67 -17.95
N ILE A 98 -10.37 7.37 -18.26
CA ILE A 98 -9.29 6.48 -17.79
C ILE A 98 -7.92 6.96 -18.28
N GLU A 99 -7.79 7.28 -19.57
CA GLU A 99 -6.53 7.81 -20.12
C GLU A 99 -6.09 9.10 -19.44
N THR A 100 -7.06 9.99 -19.20
CA THR A 100 -6.80 11.26 -18.53
C THR A 100 -6.36 11.05 -17.08
N LEU A 101 -6.98 10.12 -16.35
CA LEU A 101 -6.58 9.77 -14.98
C LEU A 101 -5.17 9.22 -14.93
N ILE A 102 -4.83 8.27 -15.81
CA ILE A 102 -3.48 7.67 -15.84
C ILE A 102 -2.42 8.74 -16.13
N GLN A 103 -2.69 9.67 -17.06
CA GLN A 103 -1.79 10.79 -17.32
C GLN A 103 -1.57 11.65 -16.06
N LEU A 104 -2.64 11.97 -15.32
CA LEU A 104 -2.55 12.75 -14.09
C LEU A 104 -1.80 12.00 -12.99
N LEU A 105 -1.95 10.67 -12.87
CA LEU A 105 -1.20 9.87 -11.90
C LEU A 105 0.30 9.84 -12.22
N VAL A 106 0.67 9.67 -13.50
CA VAL A 106 2.06 9.53 -13.94
C VAL A 106 2.82 10.85 -13.86
N ILE A 107 2.24 11.95 -14.35
CA ILE A 107 2.88 13.29 -14.36
C ILE A 107 3.25 13.72 -12.94
N GLU A 108 2.43 13.37 -11.96
CA GLU A 108 2.54 13.89 -10.60
C GLU A 108 3.44 13.07 -9.68
N SER A 109 3.83 11.86 -10.08
CA SER A 109 4.79 11.02 -9.35
C SER A 109 6.14 11.72 -9.10
N HIS A 110 6.49 12.72 -9.91
CA HIS A 110 7.72 13.50 -9.80
C HIS A 110 7.55 14.90 -9.18
N CYS A 111 6.32 15.35 -8.87
CA CYS A 111 6.01 16.73 -8.47
C CYS A 111 5.34 16.88 -7.08
N VAL A 112 5.08 15.79 -6.35
CA VAL A 112 4.39 15.81 -5.04
C VAL A 112 5.06 16.78 -4.03
N CYS A 113 6.38 16.94 -4.08
CA CYS A 113 7.14 17.84 -3.20
C CYS A 113 7.08 19.34 -3.60
N GLY A 114 6.35 19.70 -4.66
CA GLY A 114 6.35 21.04 -5.26
C GLY A 114 5.52 22.12 -4.56
N GLY A 115 4.82 21.82 -3.46
CA GLY A 115 4.10 22.81 -2.63
C GLY A 115 2.90 23.53 -3.27
N LEU A 116 2.60 23.30 -4.56
CA LEU A 116 1.50 23.96 -5.29
C LEU A 116 0.12 23.33 -5.06
N GLY A 117 0.00 22.33 -4.17
CA GLY A 117 -1.24 21.59 -3.94
C GLY A 117 -1.36 20.26 -4.69
N TYR A 118 -0.25 19.76 -5.22
CA TYR A 118 -0.17 18.47 -5.92
C TYR A 118 -0.66 17.28 -5.08
N HIS A 119 -0.45 17.29 -3.76
CA HIS A 119 -1.05 16.29 -2.87
C HIS A 119 -2.59 16.25 -2.97
N ARG A 120 -3.26 17.41 -3.06
CA ARG A 120 -4.72 17.47 -3.21
C ARG A 120 -5.17 16.91 -4.55
N LEU A 121 -4.42 17.21 -5.62
CA LEU A 121 -4.68 16.66 -6.95
C LEU A 121 -4.54 15.14 -6.95
N LEU A 122 -3.46 14.62 -6.37
CA LEU A 122 -3.21 13.18 -6.29
C LEU A 122 -4.33 12.47 -5.52
N VAL A 123 -4.73 12.99 -4.35
CA VAL A 123 -5.88 12.45 -3.60
C VAL A 123 -7.16 12.48 -4.42
N ALA A 124 -7.44 13.59 -5.12
CA ALA A 124 -8.62 13.69 -5.99
C ALA A 124 -8.58 12.73 -7.18
N ALA A 125 -7.38 12.47 -7.74
CA ALA A 125 -7.20 11.52 -8.82
C ALA A 125 -7.40 10.08 -8.34
N ILE A 126 -6.82 9.70 -7.18
CA ILE A 126 -7.00 8.38 -6.56
C ILE A 126 -8.47 8.16 -6.20
N ASP A 127 -9.13 9.15 -5.58
CA ASP A 127 -10.56 9.11 -5.27
C ASP A 127 -11.41 8.94 -6.55
N CYS A 128 -11.05 9.62 -7.63
CA CYS A 128 -11.71 9.46 -8.92
C CYS A 128 -11.46 8.08 -9.54
N VAL A 129 -10.28 7.46 -9.37
CA VAL A 129 -10.08 6.05 -9.75
C VAL A 129 -11.01 5.16 -8.92
N TRP A 130 -11.05 5.37 -7.60
CA TRP A 130 -11.88 4.57 -6.71
C TRP A 130 -13.37 4.66 -7.07
N CYS A 131 -13.87 5.87 -7.36
CA CYS A 131 -15.28 6.07 -7.65
C CYS A 131 -15.66 5.74 -9.11
N CYS A 132 -14.82 6.08 -10.09
CA CYS A 132 -15.16 5.96 -11.52
C CYS A 132 -14.71 4.64 -12.16
N VAL A 133 -13.66 3.99 -11.63
CA VAL A 133 -13.07 2.78 -12.21
C VAL A 133 -13.49 1.54 -11.43
N VAL A 134 -13.23 1.52 -10.12
CA VAL A 134 -13.48 0.34 -9.26
C VAL A 134 -14.96 -0.02 -9.26
N GLY A 135 -15.27 -1.31 -9.39
CA GLY A 135 -16.63 -1.85 -9.44
C GLY A 135 -17.29 -1.81 -10.82
N SER A 136 -16.61 -1.32 -11.86
CA SER A 136 -17.04 -1.46 -13.25
C SER A 136 -16.05 -2.34 -14.01
N VAL A 137 -16.48 -3.54 -14.40
CA VAL A 137 -15.62 -4.53 -15.08
C VAL A 137 -14.97 -3.96 -16.35
N ILE A 138 -15.72 -3.16 -17.12
CA ILE A 138 -15.22 -2.55 -18.37
C ILE A 138 -14.11 -1.55 -18.06
N ASN A 139 -14.32 -0.66 -17.08
CA ASN A 139 -13.34 0.36 -16.75
C ASN A 139 -12.13 -0.23 -16.04
N GLU A 140 -12.31 -1.20 -15.15
CA GLU A 140 -11.20 -1.90 -14.50
C GLU A 140 -10.31 -2.59 -15.52
N ASP A 141 -10.91 -3.34 -16.45
CA ASP A 141 -10.17 -4.02 -17.51
C ASP A 141 -9.38 -3.03 -18.38
N GLU A 142 -9.98 -1.90 -18.75
CA GLU A 142 -9.32 -0.86 -19.55
C GLU A 142 -8.19 -0.16 -18.76
N PHE A 143 -8.43 0.14 -17.47
CA PHE A 143 -7.42 0.75 -16.60
C PHE A 143 -6.21 -0.17 -16.40
N ILE A 144 -6.45 -1.47 -16.21
CA ILE A 144 -5.40 -2.48 -16.11
C ILE A 144 -4.62 -2.59 -17.43
N GLN A 145 -5.32 -2.69 -18.57
CA GLN A 145 -4.68 -2.77 -19.89
C GLN A 145 -3.79 -1.57 -20.21
N LYS A 146 -4.19 -0.37 -19.77
CA LYS A 146 -3.40 0.86 -19.95
C LYS A 146 -2.33 1.08 -18.87
N GLN A 147 -1.95 0.05 -18.12
CA GLN A 147 -0.90 0.12 -17.09
C GLN A 147 -1.22 1.06 -15.92
N GLY A 148 -2.50 1.39 -15.69
CA GLY A 148 -2.92 2.24 -14.58
C GLY A 148 -2.59 1.64 -13.21
N ILE A 149 -2.65 0.31 -13.09
CA ILE A 149 -2.27 -0.40 -11.86
C ILE A 149 -0.80 -0.17 -11.50
N PHE A 150 0.11 -0.22 -12.48
CA PHE A 150 1.53 0.02 -12.25
C PHE A 150 1.79 1.45 -11.78
N ALA A 151 1.08 2.44 -12.34
CA ALA A 151 1.16 3.82 -11.86
C ALA A 151 0.74 3.95 -10.39
N LEU A 152 -0.30 3.22 -9.94
CA LEU A 152 -0.69 3.21 -8.52
C LEU A 152 0.38 2.54 -7.64
N LEU A 153 0.97 1.43 -8.08
CA LEU A 153 2.02 0.74 -7.33
C LEU A 153 3.29 1.59 -7.20
N ASP A 154 3.71 2.27 -8.27
CA ASP A 154 4.82 3.23 -8.25
C ASP A 154 4.54 4.39 -7.28
N LEU A 155 3.29 4.84 -7.20
CA LEU A 155 2.89 5.86 -6.22
C LEU A 155 2.95 5.35 -4.78
N ILE A 156 2.69 4.07 -4.51
CA ILE A 156 2.87 3.50 -3.16
C ILE A 156 4.36 3.57 -2.78
N GLU A 157 5.28 3.19 -3.66
CA GLU A 157 6.71 3.23 -3.39
C GLU A 157 7.23 4.67 -3.18
N ALA A 158 6.67 5.66 -3.90
CA ALA A 158 7.18 7.03 -3.92
C ALA A 158 6.62 7.99 -2.84
N ASN A 159 5.46 7.69 -2.24
CA ASN A 159 4.71 8.65 -1.41
C ASN A 159 4.76 8.34 0.10
N PRO A 160 4.47 9.32 0.97
CA PRO A 160 4.36 9.10 2.41
C PRO A 160 3.18 8.22 2.80
N LYS A 161 3.26 7.64 4.01
CA LYS A 161 2.29 6.74 4.64
C LYS A 161 0.82 7.13 4.48
N SER A 162 0.47 8.40 4.67
CA SER A 162 -0.92 8.87 4.56
C SER A 162 -1.52 8.62 3.18
N LEU A 163 -0.74 8.82 2.12
CA LEU A 163 -1.13 8.53 0.74
C LEU A 163 -1.04 7.04 0.43
N GLN A 164 0.01 6.36 0.90
CA GLN A 164 0.16 4.92 0.75
C GLN A 164 -1.07 4.17 1.27
N ASN A 165 -1.61 4.57 2.43
CA ASN A 165 -2.80 3.94 3.02
C ASN A 165 -4.04 4.05 2.12
N ILE A 166 -4.26 5.20 1.50
CA ILE A 166 -5.39 5.44 0.59
C ILE A 166 -5.18 4.65 -0.72
N ILE A 167 -3.98 4.70 -1.29
CA ILE A 167 -3.67 4.00 -2.54
C ILE A 167 -3.77 2.49 -2.35
N LEU A 168 -3.23 1.95 -1.25
CA LEU A 168 -3.36 0.53 -0.90
C LEU A 168 -4.82 0.10 -0.80
N GLY A 169 -5.70 0.94 -0.23
CA GLY A 169 -7.14 0.67 -0.18
C GLY A 169 -7.75 0.57 -1.57
N CYS A 170 -7.47 1.55 -2.44
CA CYS A 170 -7.95 1.56 -3.81
C CYS A 170 -7.44 0.34 -4.61
N VAL A 171 -6.16 -0.02 -4.47
CA VAL A 171 -5.57 -1.17 -5.16
C VAL A 171 -6.13 -2.49 -4.61
N LEU A 172 -6.41 -2.56 -3.30
CA LEU A 172 -7.00 -3.74 -2.68
C LEU A 172 -8.42 -3.99 -3.23
N ASP A 173 -9.22 -2.94 -3.40
CA ASP A 173 -10.55 -3.08 -4.00
C ASP A 173 -10.46 -3.44 -5.50
N LEU A 174 -9.52 -2.83 -6.25
CA LEU A 174 -9.24 -3.24 -7.65
C LEU A 174 -8.83 -4.70 -7.77
N SER A 175 -8.17 -5.26 -6.76
CA SER A 175 -7.72 -6.64 -6.76
C SER A 175 -8.84 -7.66 -6.58
N GLU A 176 -10.11 -7.23 -6.37
CA GLU A 176 -11.28 -8.10 -6.59
C GLU A 176 -11.35 -8.60 -8.04
N ASN A 177 -10.83 -7.83 -9.00
CA ASN A 177 -10.63 -8.30 -10.36
C ASN A 177 -9.41 -9.24 -10.43
N SER A 178 -9.66 -10.51 -10.76
CA SER A 178 -8.63 -11.55 -10.80
C SER A 178 -7.48 -11.25 -11.77
N LYS A 179 -7.73 -10.47 -12.84
CA LYS A 179 -6.67 -10.04 -13.76
C LYS A 179 -5.66 -9.12 -13.06
N CYS A 180 -6.13 -8.27 -12.16
CA CYS A 180 -5.30 -7.30 -11.44
C CYS A 180 -4.19 -7.99 -10.62
N LEU A 181 -4.49 -9.14 -10.00
CA LEU A 181 -3.52 -9.89 -9.20
C LEU A 181 -2.28 -10.30 -10.01
N HIS A 182 -2.46 -10.72 -11.26
CA HIS A 182 -1.34 -11.06 -12.13
C HIS A 182 -0.43 -9.84 -12.37
N PHE A 183 -1.01 -8.67 -12.65
CA PHE A 183 -0.22 -7.45 -12.87
C PHE A 183 0.51 -7.01 -11.60
N ILE A 184 -0.13 -7.11 -10.44
CA ILE A 184 0.48 -6.83 -9.13
C ILE A 184 1.71 -7.73 -8.92
N MET A 185 1.60 -9.03 -9.20
CA MET A 185 2.71 -9.98 -9.03
C MET A 185 3.84 -9.80 -10.06
N THR A 186 3.57 -9.17 -11.20
CA THR A 186 4.60 -8.84 -12.19
C THR A 186 5.30 -7.51 -11.93
N TRP A 187 4.75 -6.67 -11.06
CA TRP A 187 5.33 -5.36 -10.78
C TRP A 187 6.69 -5.49 -10.08
N GLN A 188 7.61 -4.61 -10.46
CA GLN A 188 8.92 -4.48 -9.88
C GLN A 188 9.16 -3.01 -9.56
N GLY A 189 9.43 -2.73 -8.28
CA GLY A 189 9.75 -1.38 -7.83
C GLY A 189 11.09 -0.89 -8.36
N GLN A 190 11.45 0.35 -8.02
CA GLN A 190 12.71 0.97 -8.44
C GLN A 190 13.94 0.15 -8.02
N LYS A 191 13.86 -0.52 -6.87
CA LYS A 191 14.90 -1.42 -6.36
C LYS A 191 14.84 -2.85 -6.91
N GLN A 192 14.04 -3.11 -7.96
CA GLN A 192 13.73 -4.46 -8.48
C GLN A 192 13.04 -5.37 -7.46
N GLN A 193 12.44 -4.77 -6.43
CA GLN A 193 11.72 -5.47 -5.38
C GLN A 193 10.31 -5.85 -5.85
N GLN A 194 9.85 -7.01 -5.40
CA GLN A 194 8.48 -7.48 -5.65
C GLN A 194 7.48 -6.74 -4.76
N PHE A 195 6.21 -6.70 -5.17
CA PHE A 195 5.16 -6.05 -4.37
C PHE A 195 4.98 -6.70 -2.99
N THR A 196 5.14 -8.01 -2.88
CA THR A 196 5.08 -8.76 -1.61
C THR A 196 6.15 -8.32 -0.61
N HIS A 197 7.37 -8.04 -1.08
CA HIS A 197 8.43 -7.48 -0.26
C HIS A 197 8.06 -6.08 0.23
N LEU A 198 7.56 -5.21 -0.67
CA LEU A 198 7.12 -3.87 -0.31
C LEU A 198 6.01 -3.90 0.77
N LEU A 199 5.04 -4.81 0.66
CA LEU A 199 4.00 -4.97 1.68
C LEU A 199 4.57 -5.36 3.06
N CYS A 200 5.56 -6.26 3.09
CA CYS A 200 6.25 -6.62 4.33
C CYS A 200 7.08 -5.45 4.89
N GLU A 201 7.72 -4.65 4.03
CA GLU A 201 8.45 -3.44 4.44
C GLU A 201 7.50 -2.42 5.08
N LEU A 202 6.37 -2.12 4.43
CA LEU A 202 5.34 -1.23 4.93
C LEU A 202 4.76 -1.71 6.27
N TRP A 203 4.56 -3.02 6.43
CA TRP A 203 4.13 -3.59 7.71
C TRP A 203 5.13 -3.29 8.83
N ARG A 204 6.43 -3.52 8.58
CA ARG A 204 7.49 -3.27 9.56
C ARG A 204 7.61 -1.78 9.89
N ASP A 205 7.46 -0.90 8.91
CA ASP A 205 7.41 0.55 9.12
C ASP A 205 6.24 0.95 10.04
N GLU A 206 5.07 0.38 9.79
CA GLU A 206 3.90 0.59 10.64
C GLU A 206 4.18 0.17 12.08
N GLU A 207 4.68 -1.06 12.30
CA GLU A 207 5.02 -1.56 13.63
C GLU A 207 6.07 -0.73 14.36
N ARG A 208 7.05 -0.20 13.62
CA ARG A 208 8.07 0.72 14.17
C ARG A 208 7.45 2.01 14.67
N GLU A 209 6.47 2.57 13.96
CA GLU A 209 5.81 3.83 14.30
C GLU A 209 4.88 3.68 15.51
N ILE A 210 4.10 2.60 15.59
CA ILE A 210 3.26 2.29 16.76
C ILE A 210 4.06 1.68 17.93
N HIS A 211 5.36 1.45 17.73
CA HIS A 211 6.30 0.88 18.70
C HIS A 211 5.88 -0.49 19.25
N VAL A 212 5.50 -1.42 18.37
CA VAL A 212 5.21 -2.81 18.79
C VAL A 212 6.48 -3.48 19.33
N SER A 213 6.33 -4.23 20.42
CA SER A 213 7.45 -4.96 21.02
C SER A 213 7.89 -6.13 20.12
N ARG A 214 9.12 -6.04 19.62
CA ARG A 214 9.78 -7.02 18.75
C ARG A 214 11.20 -7.27 19.24
N THR A 215 11.74 -8.45 18.95
CA THR A 215 13.18 -8.71 19.10
C THR A 215 13.97 -8.04 17.97
N GLU A 216 15.31 -8.00 18.08
CA GLU A 216 16.18 -7.43 17.04
C GLU A 216 15.97 -8.05 15.64
N LYS A 217 15.52 -9.31 15.58
CA LYS A 217 15.24 -10.04 14.34
C LYS A 217 13.76 -10.01 13.92
N GLY A 218 12.93 -9.16 14.53
CA GLY A 218 11.50 -9.04 14.20
C GLY A 218 10.61 -10.16 14.75
N VAL A 219 11.12 -11.02 15.64
CA VAL A 219 10.32 -12.07 16.31
C VAL A 219 9.39 -11.44 17.34
N ILE A 220 8.21 -12.03 17.54
CA ILE A 220 7.28 -11.67 18.62
C ILE A 220 8.00 -11.76 19.97
N HIS A 221 7.98 -10.69 20.75
CA HIS A 221 8.54 -10.66 22.10
C HIS A 221 7.47 -10.91 23.17
N ASP A 222 6.32 -10.23 23.06
CA ASP A 222 5.15 -10.45 23.93
C ASP A 222 4.14 -11.37 23.23
N HIS A 223 4.04 -12.62 23.70
CA HIS A 223 3.14 -13.62 23.13
C HIS A 223 1.66 -13.37 23.49
N SER A 224 1.38 -12.61 24.56
CA SER A 224 0.03 -12.29 24.99
C SER A 224 -0.56 -11.11 24.20
N LYS A 225 0.31 -10.20 23.74
CA LYS A 225 -0.04 -8.97 23.03
C LYS A 225 0.86 -8.76 21.81
N PRO A 226 0.80 -9.65 20.81
CA PRO A 226 1.75 -9.68 19.72
C PRO A 226 1.63 -8.48 18.75
N LEU A 227 0.49 -7.79 18.67
CA LEU A 227 0.27 -6.68 17.73
C LEU A 227 0.17 -5.30 18.41
N MET A 228 0.12 -5.27 19.73
CA MET A 228 -0.29 -4.10 20.50
C MET A 228 0.87 -3.08 20.60
N GLY A 229 0.63 -1.85 20.14
CA GLY A 229 1.60 -0.76 20.24
C GLY A 229 1.64 -0.11 21.62
N VAL A 230 2.67 0.70 21.90
CA VAL A 230 2.87 1.34 23.23
C VAL A 230 1.69 2.20 23.64
N LEU A 231 1.12 2.97 22.71
CA LEU A 231 -0.03 3.84 23.01
C LEU A 231 -1.25 3.02 23.43
N GLN A 232 -1.58 1.96 22.69
CA GLN A 232 -2.71 1.08 22.99
C GLN A 232 -2.52 0.39 24.36
N GLN A 233 -1.28 -0.03 24.68
CA GLN A 233 -0.95 -0.62 25.98
C GLN A 233 -1.03 0.38 27.15
N SER A 234 -0.69 1.65 26.92
CA SER A 234 -0.64 2.68 27.97
C SER A 234 -2.01 3.16 28.44
N VAL A 235 -3.03 3.03 27.58
CA VAL A 235 -4.38 3.49 27.86
C VAL A 235 -5.16 2.37 28.56
N GLN A 236 -5.78 2.69 29.69
CA GLN A 236 -6.63 1.73 30.38
C GLN A 236 -7.91 1.47 29.59
N ILE A 237 -8.33 0.20 29.58
CA ILE A 237 -9.63 -0.20 29.05
C ILE A 237 -10.71 0.44 29.94
N THR A 238 -11.71 1.04 29.31
CA THR A 238 -12.85 1.69 29.97
C THR A 238 -14.13 1.22 29.31
N PRO A 239 -15.23 1.05 30.08
CA PRO A 239 -16.54 0.75 29.49
C PRO A 239 -16.94 1.77 28.44
N LEU A 240 -17.43 1.29 27.31
CA LEU A 240 -17.73 2.08 26.12
C LEU A 240 -19.23 2.35 26.01
N ALA A 241 -19.59 3.50 25.44
CA ALA A 241 -20.97 3.74 25.07
C ALA A 241 -21.38 2.89 23.84
N ARG A 242 -22.70 2.67 23.66
CA ARG A 242 -23.28 1.81 22.59
C ARG A 242 -22.73 2.02 21.17
N PHE A 243 -22.22 3.21 20.83
CA PHE A 243 -21.73 3.54 19.49
C PHE A 243 -20.24 3.92 19.46
N GLU A 244 -19.53 3.74 20.57
CA GLU A 244 -18.10 3.96 20.63
C GLU A 244 -17.36 2.70 20.19
N LEU A 245 -16.33 2.89 19.37
CA LEU A 245 -15.49 1.81 18.89
C LEU A 245 -14.45 1.45 19.94
N SER A 246 -14.15 0.15 20.04
CA SER A 246 -13.09 -0.32 20.92
C SER A 246 -11.71 0.13 20.43
N ARG A 247 -10.71 0.13 21.33
CA ARG A 247 -9.36 0.61 20.99
C ARG A 247 -8.70 -0.30 19.95
N SER A 248 -8.90 -1.61 20.07
CA SER A 248 -8.48 -2.56 19.04
C SER A 248 -9.10 -2.24 17.67
N VAL A 249 -10.38 -1.86 17.61
CA VAL A 249 -11.02 -1.48 16.33
C VAL A 249 -10.50 -0.15 15.80
N LEU A 250 -10.31 0.86 16.65
CA LEU A 250 -9.74 2.14 16.24
C LEU A 250 -8.33 1.99 15.65
N ASP A 251 -7.49 1.14 16.26
CA ASP A 251 -6.16 0.83 15.73
C ASP A 251 -6.24 0.28 14.28
N LEU A 252 -7.23 -0.56 13.94
CA LEU A 252 -7.40 -1.06 12.57
C LEU A 252 -7.74 0.02 11.54
N ILE A 253 -8.41 1.09 11.98
CA ILE A 253 -8.82 2.20 11.13
C ILE A 253 -7.65 3.14 10.87
N ASP A 254 -6.82 3.36 11.89
CA ASP A 254 -5.72 4.32 11.86
C ASP A 254 -4.48 3.83 11.11
N ASN A 255 -4.34 2.51 10.91
CA ASN A 255 -3.19 1.89 10.26
C ASN A 255 -3.50 1.19 8.92
N MET A 256 -2.46 0.77 8.21
CA MET A 256 -2.56 0.03 6.95
C MET A 256 -2.46 -1.50 7.09
N ARG A 257 -2.31 -2.03 8.32
CA ARG A 257 -2.09 -3.47 8.57
C ARG A 257 -3.24 -4.33 8.05
N SER A 258 -4.48 -3.88 8.24
CA SER A 258 -5.69 -4.55 7.72
C SER A 258 -5.68 -4.68 6.19
N LYS A 259 -5.20 -3.65 5.48
CA LYS A 259 -5.11 -3.64 4.02
C LYS A 259 -4.01 -4.58 3.53
N ILE A 260 -2.85 -4.56 4.20
CA ILE A 260 -1.73 -5.46 3.92
C ILE A 260 -2.18 -6.92 4.10
N TYR A 261 -2.83 -7.24 5.23
CA TYR A 261 -3.42 -8.55 5.46
C TYR A 261 -4.38 -8.96 4.35
N GLY A 262 -5.29 -8.04 3.94
CA GLY A 262 -6.22 -8.27 2.83
C GLY A 262 -5.54 -8.64 1.52
N PHE A 263 -4.39 -8.03 1.20
CA PHE A 263 -3.61 -8.42 0.02
C PHE A 263 -3.08 -9.84 0.13
N PHE A 264 -2.51 -10.23 1.27
CA PHE A 264 -1.99 -11.60 1.44
C PHE A 264 -3.11 -12.65 1.46
N CYS A 265 -4.32 -12.31 1.91
CA CYS A 265 -5.48 -13.19 1.72
C CYS A 265 -5.79 -13.48 0.25
N LYS A 266 -5.55 -12.52 -0.65
CA LYS A 266 -5.78 -12.66 -2.09
C LYS A 266 -4.61 -13.30 -2.84
N LEU A 267 -3.38 -12.94 -2.48
CA LEU A 267 -2.15 -13.47 -3.08
C LEU A 267 -1.81 -14.88 -2.59
N GLY A 268 -2.22 -15.20 -1.36
CA GLY A 268 -1.78 -16.37 -0.62
C GLY A 268 -0.52 -16.10 0.22
N PHE A 269 -0.25 -17.02 1.15
CA PHE A 269 0.90 -16.95 2.07
C PHE A 269 2.03 -17.92 1.68
N SER A 270 1.86 -18.71 0.62
CA SER A 270 2.80 -19.74 0.18
C SER A 270 3.42 -19.38 -1.17
N GLU A 271 4.69 -19.78 -1.36
CA GLU A 271 5.41 -19.70 -2.65
C GLU A 271 5.52 -18.29 -3.26
N LEU A 272 5.64 -17.27 -2.41
CA LEU A 272 5.79 -15.88 -2.84
C LEU A 272 7.21 -15.59 -3.36
N PRO A 273 7.37 -14.98 -4.54
CA PRO A 273 8.67 -14.68 -5.12
C PRO A 273 9.34 -13.50 -4.39
N GLY A 274 10.67 -13.54 -4.33
CA GLY A 274 11.48 -12.39 -3.92
C GLY A 274 11.43 -12.02 -2.43
N LEU A 275 10.98 -12.92 -1.56
CA LEU A 275 10.98 -12.69 -0.11
C LEU A 275 12.37 -12.92 0.51
N HIS A 276 12.76 -12.02 1.40
CA HIS A 276 13.95 -12.14 2.23
C HIS A 276 13.65 -12.85 3.57
N GLU A 277 14.71 -13.13 4.34
CA GLU A 277 14.60 -13.71 5.70
C GLU A 277 13.65 -12.89 6.58
N GLU A 278 13.85 -11.57 6.65
CA GLU A 278 13.01 -10.66 7.44
C GLU A 278 11.54 -10.65 6.99
N ASP A 279 11.29 -10.78 5.68
CA ASP A 279 9.92 -10.84 5.16
C ASP A 279 9.24 -12.14 5.54
N SER A 280 9.96 -13.25 5.54
CA SER A 280 9.43 -14.55 5.94
C SER A 280 9.01 -14.54 7.41
N VAL A 281 9.82 -13.90 8.28
CA VAL A 281 9.48 -13.71 9.69
C VAL A 281 8.26 -12.79 9.85
N THR A 282 8.20 -11.70 9.07
CA THR A 282 7.08 -10.75 9.08
C THR A 282 5.79 -11.45 8.61
N LEU A 283 5.87 -12.28 7.58
CA LEU A 283 4.74 -12.98 6.98
C LEU A 283 4.02 -13.90 7.98
N CYS A 284 4.77 -14.56 8.89
CA CYS A 284 4.16 -15.35 9.97
C CYS A 284 3.22 -14.51 10.86
N ILE A 285 3.56 -13.24 11.10
CA ILE A 285 2.73 -12.32 11.88
C ILE A 285 1.51 -11.91 11.05
N ILE A 286 1.73 -11.55 9.79
CA ILE A 286 0.64 -11.12 8.88
C ILE A 286 -0.38 -12.25 8.71
N GLU A 287 0.06 -13.48 8.50
CA GLU A 287 -0.82 -14.66 8.37
C GLU A 287 -1.74 -14.84 9.57
N ASN A 288 -1.25 -14.54 10.77
CA ASN A 288 -1.98 -14.68 12.04
C ASN A 288 -2.57 -13.34 12.53
N PHE A 289 -2.59 -12.29 11.70
CA PHE A 289 -3.00 -10.94 12.09
C PHE A 289 -4.40 -10.90 12.68
N LEU A 290 -5.37 -11.51 11.98
CA LEU A 290 -6.76 -11.48 12.41
C LEU A 290 -6.96 -12.22 13.73
N ASP A 291 -6.29 -13.37 13.92
CA ASP A 291 -6.37 -14.15 15.16
C ASP A 291 -5.83 -13.35 16.35
N PHE A 292 -4.69 -12.69 16.17
CA PHE A 292 -4.12 -11.83 17.20
C PHE A 292 -5.03 -10.64 17.51
N LYS A 293 -5.61 -10.01 16.50
CA LYS A 293 -6.49 -8.86 16.71
C LYS A 293 -7.80 -9.25 17.39
N MET A 294 -8.35 -10.41 17.03
CA MET A 294 -9.50 -10.98 17.73
C MET A 294 -9.17 -11.24 19.20
N GLY A 295 -7.97 -11.74 19.51
CA GLY A 295 -7.50 -11.91 20.89
C GLY A 295 -7.48 -10.60 21.68
N GLU A 296 -6.97 -9.52 21.10
CA GLU A 296 -7.02 -8.19 21.75
C GLU A 296 -8.46 -7.72 22.01
N MET A 297 -9.37 -7.89 21.04
CA MET A 297 -10.78 -7.51 21.20
C MET A 297 -11.47 -8.31 22.30
N TRP A 298 -11.20 -9.61 22.41
CA TRP A 298 -11.74 -10.43 23.50
C TRP A 298 -11.19 -10.02 24.87
N GLN A 299 -9.92 -9.65 24.96
CA GLN A 299 -9.35 -9.08 26.19
C GLN A 299 -10.05 -7.78 26.59
N GLU A 300 -10.35 -6.90 25.63
CA GLU A 300 -11.11 -5.67 25.85
C GLU A 300 -12.51 -5.95 26.40
N ILE A 301 -13.26 -6.84 25.75
CA ILE A 301 -14.63 -7.22 26.14
C ILE A 301 -14.68 -7.77 27.56
N VAL A 302 -13.78 -8.69 27.90
CA VAL A 302 -13.76 -9.32 29.23
C VAL A 302 -13.44 -8.30 30.32
N THR A 303 -12.44 -7.45 30.05
CA THR A 303 -12.07 -6.38 30.99
C THR A 303 -13.21 -5.39 31.20
N GLU A 304 -13.93 -5.04 30.15
CA GLU A 304 -15.11 -4.16 30.21
C GLU A 304 -16.23 -4.78 31.06
N LEU A 305 -16.60 -6.05 30.81
CA LEU A 305 -17.63 -6.75 31.58
C LEU A 305 -17.28 -6.82 33.08
N ASP A 306 -16.02 -7.08 33.40
CA ASP A 306 -15.53 -7.09 34.78
C ASP A 306 -15.65 -5.72 35.44
N MET A 307 -15.33 -4.63 34.72
CA MET A 307 -15.47 -3.26 35.22
C MET A 307 -16.93 -2.84 35.44
N GLU A 308 -17.85 -3.31 34.60
CA GLU A 308 -19.30 -3.10 34.76
C GLU A 308 -19.91 -3.98 35.86
N GLY A 309 -19.15 -4.95 36.40
CA GLY A 309 -19.63 -5.90 37.39
C GLY A 309 -20.57 -6.96 36.80
N VAL A 310 -20.52 -7.17 35.47
CA VAL A 310 -21.33 -8.16 34.76
C VAL A 310 -20.66 -9.52 34.88
N LYS A 311 -21.24 -10.41 35.68
CA LYS A 311 -20.76 -11.78 35.80
C LYS A 311 -21.21 -12.63 34.63
N LEU A 312 -20.25 -13.17 33.90
CA LEU A 312 -20.48 -14.18 32.86
C LEU A 312 -21.12 -15.44 33.46
N VAL A 313 -22.00 -16.08 32.71
CA VAL A 313 -22.51 -17.41 33.05
C VAL A 313 -21.40 -18.44 32.82
N ALA A 314 -21.40 -19.54 33.57
CA ALA A 314 -20.38 -20.58 33.48
C ALA A 314 -19.97 -21.02 32.05
N PRO A 315 -20.90 -21.30 31.10
CA PRO A 315 -20.52 -21.69 29.75
C PRO A 315 -19.84 -20.56 28.96
N ASP A 316 -20.26 -19.31 29.17
CA ASP A 316 -19.66 -18.14 28.51
C ASP A 316 -18.26 -17.89 29.05
N GLY A 317 -18.07 -18.05 30.36
CA GLY A 317 -16.74 -17.99 31.00
C GLY A 317 -15.77 -19.03 30.45
N GLU A 318 -16.21 -20.29 30.32
CA GLU A 318 -15.37 -21.36 29.75
C GLU A 318 -15.03 -21.10 28.27
N ALA A 319 -15.96 -20.54 27.50
CA ALA A 319 -15.73 -20.16 26.12
C ALA A 319 -14.69 -19.03 26.02
N VAL A 320 -14.83 -17.99 26.83
CA VAL A 320 -13.89 -16.87 26.92
C VAL A 320 -12.49 -17.36 27.30
N ASP A 321 -12.36 -18.17 28.35
CA ASP A 321 -11.08 -18.72 28.79
C ASP A 321 -10.43 -19.56 27.70
N THR A 322 -11.23 -20.34 26.96
CA THR A 322 -10.74 -21.14 25.83
C THR A 322 -10.23 -20.25 24.70
N ILE A 323 -10.95 -19.18 24.35
CA ILE A 323 -10.54 -18.22 23.31
C ILE A 323 -9.23 -17.54 23.71
N LEU A 324 -9.16 -16.98 24.92
CA LEU A 324 -7.97 -16.26 25.41
C LEU A 324 -6.74 -17.18 25.44
N ARG A 325 -6.88 -18.41 25.96
CA ARG A 325 -5.80 -19.40 25.94
C ARG A 325 -5.38 -19.76 24.52
N ALA A 326 -6.32 -19.98 23.61
CA ALA A 326 -6.01 -20.30 22.22
C ALA A 326 -5.23 -19.16 21.52
N THR A 327 -5.54 -17.90 21.86
CA THR A 327 -4.82 -16.74 21.31
C THR A 327 -3.38 -16.64 21.83
N GLU A 328 -3.16 -16.92 23.12
CA GLU A 328 -1.81 -16.96 23.72
C GLU A 328 -0.97 -18.12 23.17
N GLU A 329 -1.57 -19.32 23.06
CA GLU A 329 -0.93 -20.49 22.44
C GLU A 329 -0.54 -20.21 20.98
N ARG A 330 -1.35 -19.45 20.24
CA ARG A 330 -1.01 -19.02 18.88
C ARG A 330 0.18 -18.08 18.86
N GLY A 331 0.26 -17.11 19.78
CA GLY A 331 1.41 -16.22 19.90
C GLY A 331 2.71 -16.98 20.12
N LEU A 332 2.69 -18.00 20.99
CA LEU A 332 3.81 -18.90 21.24
C LEU A 332 4.19 -19.73 20.01
N ALA A 333 3.19 -20.31 19.32
CA ALA A 333 3.42 -21.13 18.14
C ALA A 333 4.01 -20.33 16.97
N VAL A 334 3.55 -19.09 16.77
CA VAL A 334 4.09 -18.19 15.74
C VAL A 334 5.53 -17.80 16.08
N ALA A 335 5.83 -17.44 17.33
CA ALA A 335 7.21 -17.14 17.75
C ALA A 335 8.14 -18.35 17.57
N ALA A 336 7.68 -19.57 17.85
CA ALA A 336 8.44 -20.79 17.60
C ALA A 336 8.72 -21.00 16.10
N THR A 337 7.71 -20.76 15.25
CA THR A 337 7.85 -20.83 13.78
C THR A 337 8.85 -19.80 13.26
N GLN A 338 8.77 -18.55 13.73
CA GLN A 338 9.72 -17.49 13.36
C GLN A 338 11.17 -17.86 13.73
N ASN A 339 11.40 -18.37 14.94
CA ASN A 339 12.73 -18.83 15.36
C ASN A 339 13.24 -19.99 14.50
N TYR A 340 12.35 -20.94 14.16
CA TYR A 340 12.71 -22.03 13.26
C TYR A 340 13.14 -21.52 11.88
N ILE A 341 12.41 -20.55 11.30
CA ILE A 341 12.76 -19.93 10.01
C ILE A 341 14.16 -19.29 10.08
N LEU A 342 14.41 -18.46 11.09
CA LEU A 342 15.71 -17.81 11.31
C LEU A 342 16.85 -18.83 11.44
N GLU A 343 16.62 -19.95 12.14
CA GLU A 343 17.61 -21.03 12.22
C GLU A 343 17.89 -21.69 10.87
N GLN A 344 16.87 -21.86 10.02
CA GLN A 344 17.06 -22.45 8.69
C GLN A 344 17.89 -21.52 7.79
N TYR A 345 17.58 -20.22 7.78
CA TYR A 345 18.37 -19.24 7.02
C TYR A 345 19.82 -19.20 7.50
N ASN A 346 20.05 -19.11 8.81
CA ASN A 346 21.41 -19.13 9.36
C ASN A 346 22.18 -20.41 8.99
N LYS A 347 21.52 -21.58 9.02
CA LYS A 347 22.14 -22.84 8.58
C LYS A 347 22.50 -22.83 7.09
N GLN A 348 21.65 -22.24 6.24
CA GLN A 348 21.93 -22.09 4.80
C GLN A 348 23.08 -21.13 4.55
N ASP A 349 23.10 -19.98 5.21
CA ASP A 349 24.17 -18.98 5.08
C ASP A 349 25.52 -19.56 5.48
N LEU A 350 25.59 -20.28 6.59
CA LEU A 350 26.80 -20.98 7.02
C LEU A 350 27.26 -22.05 6.01
N GLN A 351 26.33 -22.70 5.30
CA GLN A 351 26.66 -23.67 4.26
C GLN A 351 27.19 -22.98 3.00
N PHE A 352 26.57 -21.87 2.57
CA PHE A 352 27.04 -21.06 1.45
C PHE A 352 28.41 -20.46 1.73
N GLU A 353 28.62 -19.92 2.93
CA GLU A 353 29.90 -19.36 3.36
C GLU A 353 31.00 -20.43 3.31
N LYS A 354 30.74 -21.63 3.84
CA LYS A 354 31.69 -22.76 3.76
C LYS A 354 32.00 -23.15 2.31
N ALA A 355 30.97 -23.30 1.48
CA ALA A 355 31.16 -23.64 0.07
C ALA A 355 31.97 -22.57 -0.70
N PHE A 356 31.76 -21.29 -0.37
CA PHE A 356 32.52 -20.18 -0.93
C PHE A 356 33.98 -20.21 -0.50
N TYR A 357 34.27 -20.42 0.80
CA TYR A 357 35.64 -20.57 1.28
C TYR A 357 36.34 -21.76 0.63
N ASP A 358 35.67 -22.91 0.51
CA ASP A 358 36.21 -24.09 -0.15
C ASP A 358 36.51 -23.82 -1.63
N ASP A 359 35.69 -23.03 -2.32
CA ASP A 359 35.97 -22.61 -3.69
C ASP A 359 37.16 -21.63 -3.78
N LEU A 360 37.26 -20.67 -2.86
CA LEU A 360 38.37 -19.73 -2.79
C LEU A 360 39.70 -20.45 -2.55
N VAL A 361 39.73 -21.39 -1.60
CA VAL A 361 40.89 -22.25 -1.31
C VAL A 361 41.25 -23.08 -2.54
N ARG A 362 40.28 -23.72 -3.19
CA ARG A 362 40.52 -24.46 -4.45
C ARG A 362 41.11 -23.58 -5.53
N ASN A 363 40.55 -22.39 -5.74
CA ASN A 363 41.03 -21.41 -6.72
C ASN A 363 42.47 -20.95 -6.42
N HIS A 364 42.81 -20.75 -5.15
CA HIS A 364 44.17 -20.43 -4.73
C HIS A 364 45.14 -21.58 -5.04
N LEU A 365 44.79 -22.82 -4.66
CA LEU A 365 45.58 -24.02 -4.95
C LEU A 365 45.78 -24.23 -6.46
N PHE A 366 44.76 -23.97 -7.27
CA PHE A 366 44.87 -24.03 -8.73
C PHE A 366 45.83 -22.97 -9.27
N LYS A 367 45.82 -21.74 -8.73
CA LYS A 367 46.78 -20.69 -9.11
C LYS A 367 48.21 -21.08 -8.76
N GLU A 368 48.45 -21.63 -7.58
CA GLU A 368 49.78 -22.11 -7.17
C GLU A 368 50.28 -23.23 -8.08
N LYS A 369 49.45 -24.25 -8.35
CA LYS A 369 49.79 -25.32 -9.28
C LYS A 369 50.09 -24.80 -10.69
N ARG A 370 49.33 -23.82 -11.19
CA ARG A 370 49.61 -23.17 -12.48
C ARG A 370 50.93 -22.41 -12.47
N LEU A 371 51.27 -21.72 -11.38
CA LEU A 371 52.56 -21.03 -11.23
C LEU A 371 53.73 -22.02 -11.19
N GLU A 372 53.58 -23.16 -10.51
CA GLU A 372 54.59 -24.23 -10.50
C GLU A 372 54.78 -24.87 -11.87
N GLN A 373 53.68 -25.18 -12.56
CA GLN A 373 53.71 -25.67 -13.93
C GLN A 373 54.36 -24.66 -14.88
N TRP A 374 54.04 -23.37 -14.74
CA TRP A 374 54.66 -22.29 -15.50
C TRP A 374 56.15 -22.16 -15.22
N LYS A 375 56.57 -22.23 -13.95
CA LYS A 375 58.00 -22.25 -13.57
C LYS A 375 58.73 -23.45 -14.16
N THR A 376 58.10 -24.62 -14.18
CA THR A 376 58.66 -25.83 -14.77
C THR A 376 58.76 -25.72 -16.29
N TYR A 377 57.73 -25.17 -16.94
CA TYR A 377 57.74 -24.87 -18.37
C TYR A 377 58.85 -23.88 -18.73
N LEU A 378 58.93 -22.74 -18.03
CA LEU A 378 60.00 -21.75 -18.20
C LEU A 378 61.37 -22.39 -18.01
N ALA A 379 61.57 -23.19 -16.97
CA ALA A 379 62.84 -23.88 -16.72
C ALA A 379 63.23 -24.85 -17.84
N ARG A 380 62.25 -25.49 -18.52
CA ARG A 380 62.50 -26.32 -19.71
C ARG A 380 62.86 -25.50 -20.94
N THR A 381 62.29 -24.29 -21.09
CA THR A 381 62.54 -23.43 -22.27
C THR A 381 63.72 -22.47 -22.12
N SER A 382 64.18 -22.17 -20.89
CA SER A 382 65.21 -21.14 -20.63
C SER A 382 66.57 -21.70 -20.17
N LYS A 383 66.67 -22.99 -19.83
CA LYS A 383 67.95 -23.64 -19.50
C LYS A 383 68.47 -24.44 -20.70
N TYR A 384 69.50 -23.92 -21.36
CA TYR A 384 70.22 -24.58 -22.47
C TYR A 384 70.76 -26.00 -22.17
N PRO A 385 71.06 -26.42 -20.92
CA PRO A 385 71.45 -27.80 -20.63
C PRO A 385 70.33 -28.85 -20.62
N LEU A 386 69.06 -28.45 -20.75
CA LEU A 386 67.89 -29.36 -20.74
C LEU A 386 67.25 -29.53 -22.13
N LEU A 387 67.91 -29.03 -23.18
CA LEU A 387 67.51 -29.14 -24.58
C LEU A 387 68.38 -30.13 -25.39
N MET A 388 69.19 -30.97 -24.73
CA MET A 388 69.85 -32.14 -25.34
C MET A 388 69.20 -33.44 -24.90
#